data_AF-A0AAE4UBM4-F1
#
_entry.id   AF-A0AAE4UBM4-F1
#
_cell.length_a   1.000
_cell.length_b   1.000
_cell.length_c   1.000
_cell.angle_alpha   90.00
_cell.angle_beta   90.00
_cell.angle_gamma   90.00
#
_symmetry.space_group_name_H-M   'P 1'
#
loop_
_entity.id
_entity.type
_entity.pdbx_description
1 polymer ?
#
loop_
_entity_poly.entity_id
_entity_poly.type
_entity_poly.pdbx_seq_one_letter_code
_entity_poly.pdbx_strand_id
1 'polypeptide(L)'
;MGESIGVKLDTDQLVLTRGRDFKWSFENLDDSTPPQPIDFPAGDLFFELQTRGETNAKQSVAVSGASGGTYKFGFKDAWSTPINFDAVTDNPQNLSGDIKDALEGISTIGAGNVAVTPSTLYPVWELDLTLNRGANEVQTIEITGGPTGGYYLLSFGSQTTGQIPWNATAAQIQAALEALPAIGVGNVSVASAGTNKFTVTFVGSLALKDVPQLAPTYTHWVDIFFLLRTLTGGTKPAVTVTTTTPGSTPLSQSQVNVINTTLNDLYNTFDDLLGVTIDITVMTNYNMKVKVKSTNSFDENGLKTFAVNVTSNLIQNAFNAVTSLFGAFDIIHVVFFWEHTFQVEFINALGLQPQPALEPDITDLTSINEGAASVDVTVLDPGKHPLTLWHFDIDGSLAHLKVESEVADKIADRTEWQLVFLPLGEEAGGDPITSGKVQVQAKNAWVKS
;
A
#
# COMPACT_ATOMS: atom_id res chain seq x y z
N MET A 1 14.17 55.94 -32.24
CA MET A 1 14.77 55.62 -30.94
C MET A 1 13.69 55.94 -29.92
N GLY A 2 13.07 54.91 -29.33
CA GLY A 2 11.98 55.13 -28.37
C GLY A 2 12.56 55.65 -27.06
N GLU A 3 12.07 56.79 -26.60
CA GLU A 3 12.35 57.29 -25.26
C GLU A 3 11.86 56.27 -24.24
N SER A 4 12.73 55.88 -23.31
CA SER A 4 12.40 54.99 -22.21
C SER A 4 11.54 55.77 -21.22
N ILE A 5 10.44 55.20 -20.75
CA ILE A 5 9.65 55.75 -19.65
C ILE A 5 10.20 55.15 -18.35
N GLY A 6 10.83 55.96 -17.49
CA GLY A 6 11.37 55.54 -16.18
C GLY A 6 12.86 55.82 -15.96
N VAL A 7 13.37 55.59 -14.74
CA VAL A 7 14.80 55.69 -14.41
C VAL A 7 15.56 54.59 -15.15
N LYS A 8 16.59 54.96 -15.91
CA LYS A 8 17.45 53.99 -16.58
C LYS A 8 18.48 53.47 -15.59
N LEU A 9 18.30 52.23 -15.13
CA LEU A 9 19.26 51.57 -14.25
C LEU A 9 20.49 51.13 -15.05
N ASP A 10 21.65 51.17 -14.39
CA ASP A 10 22.84 50.51 -14.90
C ASP A 10 22.61 48.99 -14.96
N THR A 11 23.21 48.36 -15.98
CA THR A 11 23.08 46.92 -16.22
C THR A 11 24.40 46.24 -15.94
N ASP A 12 24.39 45.26 -15.05
CA ASP A 12 25.59 44.53 -14.64
C ASP A 12 25.42 43.00 -14.77
N GLN A 13 26.52 42.27 -14.62
CA GLN A 13 26.57 40.83 -14.75
C GLN A 13 26.86 40.17 -13.40
N LEU A 14 25.90 39.38 -12.90
CA LEU A 14 26.07 38.61 -11.67
C LEU A 14 26.66 37.23 -12.03
N VAL A 15 27.93 37.01 -11.73
CA VAL A 15 28.62 35.76 -12.09
C VAL A 15 28.51 34.73 -10.96
N LEU A 16 27.89 33.58 -11.24
CA LEU A 16 27.81 32.45 -10.31
C LEU A 16 28.67 31.29 -10.81
N THR A 17 29.51 30.72 -9.95
CA THR A 17 30.35 29.56 -10.29
C THR A 17 29.77 28.28 -9.70
N ARG A 18 29.50 27.28 -10.53
CA ARG A 18 28.90 26.02 -10.07
C ARG A 18 29.71 25.34 -8.97
N GLY A 19 29.04 24.95 -7.88
CA GLY A 19 29.63 24.26 -6.73
C GLY A 19 30.55 25.14 -5.86
N ARG A 20 30.36 26.47 -5.86
CA ARG A 20 31.02 27.39 -4.93
C ARG A 20 30.01 28.31 -4.25
N ASP A 21 30.30 28.67 -3.01
CA ASP A 21 29.56 29.72 -2.32
C ASP A 21 29.68 31.03 -3.09
N PHE A 22 28.57 31.76 -3.14
CA PHE A 22 28.58 33.14 -3.60
C PHE A 22 28.79 34.07 -2.40
N LYS A 23 29.74 34.99 -2.51
CA LYS A 23 30.03 36.00 -1.50
C LYS A 23 30.15 37.34 -2.17
N TRP A 24 29.48 38.34 -1.63
CA TRP A 24 29.62 39.71 -2.09
C TRP A 24 29.57 40.68 -0.91
N SER A 25 30.28 41.79 -1.05
CA SER A 25 30.29 42.85 -0.06
C SER A 25 30.58 44.16 -0.73
N PHE A 26 29.94 45.22 -0.26
CA PHE A 26 30.21 46.57 -0.71
C PHE A 26 29.93 47.56 0.42
N GLU A 27 30.44 48.77 0.25
CA GLU A 27 30.27 49.88 1.19
C GLU A 27 29.37 50.93 0.57
N ASN A 28 28.44 51.47 1.34
CA ASN A 28 27.61 52.60 0.97
C ASN A 28 28.43 53.89 1.12
N LEU A 29 28.55 54.65 0.03
CA LEU A 29 29.37 55.85 -0.05
C LEU A 29 28.49 57.06 -0.39
N ASP A 30 28.83 58.23 0.14
CA ASP A 30 28.19 59.49 -0.21
C ASP A 30 28.68 60.06 -1.55
N ASP A 31 28.01 61.12 -2.03
CA ASP A 31 28.35 61.79 -3.30
C ASP A 31 29.53 62.78 -3.17
N SER A 32 30.29 62.76 -2.07
CA SER A 32 31.42 63.66 -1.89
C SER A 32 32.60 63.25 -2.78
N THR A 33 33.60 64.13 -2.92
CA THR A 33 34.81 63.83 -3.71
C THR A 33 36.06 64.11 -2.88
N PRO A 34 36.78 63.09 -2.37
CA PRO A 34 36.54 61.65 -2.58
C PRO A 34 35.34 61.13 -1.76
N PRO A 35 34.58 60.14 -2.28
CA PRO A 35 33.43 59.56 -1.58
C PRO A 35 33.80 59.06 -0.18
N GLN A 36 32.94 59.32 0.81
CA GLN A 36 33.11 58.89 2.19
C GLN A 36 32.04 57.86 2.56
N PRO A 37 32.36 56.87 3.42
CA PRO A 37 31.37 55.91 3.91
C PRO A 37 30.22 56.58 4.66
N ILE A 38 29.00 56.12 4.38
CA ILE A 38 27.79 56.53 5.07
C ILE A 38 26.97 55.29 5.43
N ASP A 39 26.38 55.28 6.62
CA ASP A 39 25.57 54.16 7.07
C ASP A 39 24.37 53.94 6.13
N PHE A 40 24.02 52.67 5.90
CA PHE A 40 22.77 52.35 5.21
C PHE A 40 21.57 52.87 6.03
N PRO A 41 20.53 53.42 5.37
CA PRO A 41 19.27 53.72 6.05
C PRO A 41 18.66 52.46 6.68
N ALA A 42 17.73 52.65 7.64
CA ALA A 42 17.00 51.53 8.21
C ALA A 42 16.09 50.88 7.14
N GLY A 43 16.28 49.59 6.88
CA GLY A 43 15.56 48.85 5.85
C GLY A 43 16.25 47.54 5.50
N ASP A 44 15.72 46.85 4.48
CA ASP A 44 16.25 45.60 3.97
C ASP A 44 16.92 45.80 2.61
N LEU A 45 18.12 45.25 2.43
CA LEU A 45 18.84 45.23 1.16
C LEU A 45 18.91 43.78 0.67
N PHE A 46 18.54 43.52 -0.59
CA PHE A 46 18.56 42.17 -1.14
C PHE A 46 18.73 42.15 -2.66
N PHE A 47 19.27 41.04 -3.17
CA PHE A 47 19.06 40.68 -4.57
C PHE A 47 17.70 40.03 -4.74
N GLU A 48 16.96 40.51 -5.72
CA GLU A 48 15.78 39.85 -6.25
C GLU A 48 16.13 39.16 -7.56
N LEU A 49 16.02 37.83 -7.60
CA LEU A 49 16.32 37.02 -8.78
C LEU A 49 15.05 36.41 -9.37
N GLN A 50 14.82 36.63 -10.67
CA GLN A 50 13.70 36.09 -11.44
C GLN A 50 13.96 34.63 -11.84
N THR A 51 13.99 33.75 -10.84
CA THR A 51 14.21 32.31 -11.04
C THR A 51 12.93 31.66 -11.57
N ARG A 52 12.77 31.59 -12.90
CA ARG A 52 11.75 30.85 -13.67
C ARG A 52 10.53 30.32 -12.86
N GLY A 53 9.41 31.04 -13.00
CA GLY A 53 8.05 30.52 -13.14
C GLY A 53 7.33 30.07 -11.88
N GLU A 54 6.15 30.64 -11.67
CA GLU A 54 5.11 30.15 -10.79
C GLU A 54 4.75 28.72 -11.20
N THR A 55 5.07 27.73 -10.37
CA THR A 55 4.36 26.46 -10.43
C THR A 55 3.30 26.50 -9.34
N ASN A 56 2.05 26.27 -9.74
CA ASN A 56 0.95 26.10 -8.82
C ASN A 56 1.26 24.95 -7.86
N ALA A 57 0.94 25.12 -6.58
CA ALA A 57 0.99 24.02 -5.64
C ALA A 57 -0.04 22.95 -6.06
N LYS A 58 0.40 21.69 -6.15
CA LYS A 58 -0.39 20.54 -6.59
C LYS A 58 -0.36 19.45 -5.55
N GLN A 59 -1.52 18.89 -5.27
CA GLN A 59 -1.68 17.78 -4.35
C GLN A 59 -2.52 16.70 -5.02
N SER A 60 -2.15 15.44 -4.83
CA SER A 60 -2.96 14.28 -5.19
C SER A 60 -3.71 13.81 -3.95
N VAL A 61 -4.98 13.47 -4.12
CA VAL A 61 -5.81 12.90 -3.08
C VAL A 61 -6.31 11.55 -3.55
N ALA A 62 -6.19 10.53 -2.70
CA ALA A 62 -6.77 9.20 -2.92
C ALA A 62 -7.74 8.87 -1.78
N VAL A 63 -9.01 8.62 -2.11
CA VAL A 63 -10.03 8.14 -1.17
C VAL A 63 -10.23 6.65 -1.43
N SER A 64 -9.94 5.79 -0.44
CA SER A 64 -9.96 4.34 -0.60
C SER A 64 -10.69 3.64 0.56
N GLY A 65 -11.22 2.44 0.33
CA GLY A 65 -11.83 1.58 1.37
C GLY A 65 -13.17 2.07 1.94
N ALA A 66 -13.73 3.15 1.41
CA ALA A 66 -15.03 3.69 1.81
C ALA A 66 -16.19 2.98 1.09
N SER A 67 -17.28 2.76 1.82
CA SER A 67 -18.59 2.27 1.30
C SER A 67 -19.65 3.36 1.17
N GLY A 68 -19.37 4.57 1.69
CA GLY A 68 -20.32 5.66 1.75
C GLY A 68 -20.00 6.69 2.83
N GLY A 69 -20.89 7.65 3.01
CA GLY A 69 -20.73 8.71 4.01
C GLY A 69 -19.95 9.91 3.47
N THR A 70 -19.34 10.69 4.36
CA THR A 70 -18.72 11.98 3.98
C THR A 70 -17.32 12.17 4.55
N TYR A 71 -16.51 12.97 3.87
CA TYR A 71 -15.17 13.40 4.32
C TYR A 71 -15.02 14.92 4.18
N LYS A 72 -14.02 15.50 4.85
CA LYS A 72 -13.71 16.94 4.79
C LYS A 72 -12.22 17.18 4.63
N PHE A 73 -11.87 18.38 4.19
CA PHE A 73 -10.49 18.86 4.19
C PHE A 73 -10.31 20.10 5.07
N GLY A 74 -9.27 20.08 5.88
CA GLY A 74 -8.73 21.22 6.59
C GLY A 74 -7.63 21.91 5.78
N PHE A 75 -7.57 23.24 5.89
CA PHE A 75 -6.51 24.06 5.32
C PHE A 75 -6.31 25.34 6.14
N LYS A 76 -5.12 25.52 6.71
CA LYS A 76 -4.75 26.70 7.54
C LYS A 76 -5.82 27.04 8.59
N ASP A 77 -6.14 26.08 9.45
CA ASP A 77 -7.11 26.17 10.55
C ASP A 77 -8.59 26.40 10.15
N ALA A 78 -8.94 26.22 8.87
CA ALA A 78 -10.32 26.26 8.39
C ALA A 78 -10.70 24.96 7.69
N TRP A 79 -11.98 24.59 7.73
CA TRP A 79 -12.49 23.30 7.24
C TRP A 79 -13.51 23.48 6.12
N SER A 80 -13.52 22.55 5.17
CA SER A 80 -14.52 22.48 4.12
C SER A 80 -15.89 22.07 4.68
N THR A 81 -16.93 22.29 3.88
CA THR A 81 -18.18 21.53 4.06
C THR A 81 -17.94 20.03 3.80
N PRO A 82 -18.77 19.13 4.37
CA PRO A 82 -18.68 17.70 4.07
C PRO A 82 -18.82 17.43 2.56
N ILE A 83 -17.95 16.58 2.03
CA ILE A 83 -17.96 16.06 0.66
C ILE A 83 -18.53 14.65 0.71
N ASN A 84 -19.58 14.39 -0.09
CA ASN A 84 -20.22 13.08 -0.14
C ASN A 84 -19.41 12.10 -0.99
N PHE A 85 -19.06 10.95 -0.41
CA PHE A 85 -18.42 9.86 -1.15
C PHE A 85 -19.38 9.24 -2.18
N ASP A 86 -20.65 9.08 -1.81
CA ASP A 86 -21.69 8.42 -2.63
C ASP A 86 -22.18 9.27 -3.82
N ALA A 87 -21.66 10.49 -3.97
CA ALA A 87 -21.95 11.32 -5.16
C ALA A 87 -21.66 10.57 -6.46
N VAL A 88 -20.73 9.61 -6.45
CA VAL A 88 -20.36 8.76 -7.60
C VAL A 88 -21.46 7.75 -7.97
N THR A 89 -22.23 7.25 -7.01
CA THR A 89 -23.32 6.30 -7.26
C THR A 89 -24.66 6.99 -7.53
N ASP A 90 -24.89 8.17 -6.93
CA ASP A 90 -26.17 8.88 -7.02
C ASP A 90 -26.20 9.99 -8.08
N ASN A 91 -25.08 10.70 -8.29
CA ASN A 91 -24.95 11.76 -9.30
C ASN A 91 -23.49 11.98 -9.75
N PRO A 92 -22.88 11.01 -10.46
CA PRO A 92 -21.45 11.00 -10.69
C PRO A 92 -20.88 12.22 -11.41
N GLN A 93 -21.70 12.97 -12.14
CA GLN A 93 -21.25 14.08 -13.00
C GLN A 93 -20.85 15.36 -12.27
N ASN A 94 -20.86 15.37 -10.93
CA ASN A 94 -20.53 16.57 -10.16
C ASN A 94 -19.54 16.33 -9.02
N LEU A 95 -18.94 15.14 -8.87
CA LEU A 95 -18.03 14.91 -7.74
C LEU A 95 -16.86 15.90 -7.75
N SER A 96 -16.22 16.07 -8.90
CA SER A 96 -15.14 17.05 -9.05
C SER A 96 -15.59 18.50 -8.79
N GLY A 97 -16.84 18.83 -9.15
CA GLY A 97 -17.48 20.11 -8.83
C GLY A 97 -17.76 20.28 -7.33
N ASP A 98 -18.32 19.28 -6.68
CA ASP A 98 -18.65 19.27 -5.25
C ASP A 98 -17.37 19.38 -4.40
N ILE A 99 -16.29 18.69 -4.79
CA ILE A 99 -14.97 18.82 -4.15
C ILE A 99 -14.45 20.26 -4.31
N LYS A 100 -14.54 20.81 -5.53
CA LYS A 100 -14.10 22.18 -5.80
C LYS A 100 -14.88 23.18 -4.94
N ASP A 101 -16.20 23.08 -4.92
CA ASP A 101 -17.07 23.98 -4.17
C ASP A 101 -16.81 23.88 -2.65
N ALA A 102 -16.58 22.67 -2.13
CA ALA A 102 -16.23 22.45 -0.73
C ALA A 102 -14.88 23.09 -0.36
N LEU A 103 -13.87 22.97 -1.23
CA LEU A 103 -12.55 23.57 -1.04
C LEU A 103 -12.59 25.10 -1.16
N GLU A 104 -13.29 25.63 -2.15
CA GLU A 104 -13.49 27.08 -2.32
C GLU A 104 -14.30 27.70 -1.17
N GLY A 105 -15.14 26.90 -0.51
CA GLY A 105 -15.86 27.27 0.71
C GLY A 105 -14.98 27.42 1.96
N ILE A 106 -13.75 26.92 1.94
CA ILE A 106 -12.79 27.16 3.02
C ILE A 106 -12.37 28.63 2.99
N SER A 107 -12.61 29.36 4.08
CA SER A 107 -12.34 30.81 4.15
C SER A 107 -10.89 31.22 3.84
N THR A 108 -9.92 30.35 4.11
CA THR A 108 -8.49 30.55 3.82
C THR A 108 -8.10 30.15 2.40
N ILE A 109 -8.99 29.48 1.66
CA ILE A 109 -8.84 29.20 0.23
C ILE A 109 -9.58 30.27 -0.58
N GLY A 110 -10.91 30.35 -0.41
CA GLY A 110 -11.79 31.28 -1.12
C GLY A 110 -12.06 30.89 -2.58
N ALA A 111 -13.15 31.45 -3.12
CA ALA A 111 -13.62 31.18 -4.48
C ALA A 111 -12.58 31.52 -5.56
N GLY A 112 -12.42 30.62 -6.53
CA GLY A 112 -11.52 30.77 -7.67
C GLY A 112 -10.05 30.49 -7.38
N ASN A 113 -9.66 30.04 -6.18
CA ASN A 113 -8.25 29.78 -5.84
C ASN A 113 -7.85 28.29 -5.90
N VAL A 114 -8.75 27.40 -6.33
CA VAL A 114 -8.44 26.00 -6.58
C VAL A 114 -9.04 25.51 -7.90
N ALA A 115 -8.30 24.61 -8.56
CA ALA A 115 -8.81 23.78 -9.63
C ALA A 115 -8.72 22.31 -9.19
N VAL A 116 -9.77 21.54 -9.47
CA VAL A 116 -9.83 20.11 -9.18
C VAL A 116 -9.84 19.37 -10.51
N THR A 117 -8.89 18.47 -10.72
CA THR A 117 -8.93 17.61 -11.92
C THR A 117 -10.12 16.65 -11.79
N PRO A 118 -10.75 16.25 -12.91
CA PRO A 118 -11.79 15.22 -12.88
C PRO A 118 -11.33 14.01 -12.06
N SER A 119 -12.21 13.52 -11.19
CA SER A 119 -11.90 12.35 -10.37
C SER A 119 -11.76 11.14 -11.27
N THR A 120 -10.63 10.45 -11.18
CA THR A 120 -10.47 9.11 -11.74
C THR A 120 -10.96 8.09 -10.73
N LEU A 121 -11.62 7.06 -11.23
CA LEU A 121 -12.31 6.07 -10.42
C LEU A 121 -11.80 4.69 -10.76
N TYR A 122 -11.22 4.02 -9.78
CA TYR A 122 -10.72 2.67 -9.94
C TYR A 122 -11.70 1.69 -9.28
N PRO A 123 -12.27 0.73 -10.04
CA PRO A 123 -13.04 -0.35 -9.46
C PRO A 123 -12.10 -1.26 -8.63
N VAL A 124 -12.50 -1.51 -7.38
CA VAL A 124 -11.76 -2.36 -6.45
C VAL A 124 -12.70 -3.41 -5.86
N TRP A 125 -12.22 -4.65 -5.81
CA TRP A 125 -12.86 -5.73 -5.09
C TRP A 125 -11.98 -6.18 -3.93
N GLU A 126 -12.56 -6.24 -2.74
CA GLU A 126 -11.95 -6.90 -1.59
C GLU A 126 -12.62 -8.24 -1.36
N LEU A 127 -11.80 -9.27 -1.25
CA LEU A 127 -12.22 -10.64 -0.98
C LEU A 127 -11.71 -11.02 0.40
N ASP A 128 -12.62 -11.21 1.36
CA ASP A 128 -12.30 -11.89 2.61
C ASP A 128 -12.51 -13.39 2.41
N LEU A 129 -11.41 -14.13 2.39
CA LEU A 129 -11.41 -15.57 2.18
C LEU A 129 -11.09 -16.26 3.49
N THR A 130 -12.04 -17.08 3.96
CA THR A 130 -11.82 -18.01 5.08
C THR A 130 -11.61 -19.39 4.49
N LEU A 131 -10.42 -19.94 4.71
CA LEU A 131 -10.13 -21.33 4.37
C LEU A 131 -11.03 -22.26 5.14
N ASN A 132 -11.37 -23.39 4.51
CA ASN A 132 -11.92 -24.50 5.26
C ASN A 132 -10.97 -24.79 6.42
N ARG A 133 -11.48 -24.67 7.65
CA ARG A 133 -10.66 -24.60 8.87
C ARG A 133 -9.79 -25.83 9.10
N GLY A 134 -10.00 -26.87 8.31
CA GLY A 134 -9.35 -28.14 8.49
C GLY A 134 -9.87 -28.83 9.72
N ALA A 135 -10.18 -30.10 9.56
CA ALA A 135 -10.15 -30.97 10.70
C ALA A 135 -8.70 -31.40 10.94
N ASN A 136 -8.44 -31.89 12.15
CA ASN A 136 -7.37 -32.85 12.31
C ASN A 136 -7.64 -34.06 11.42
N GLU A 137 -6.58 -34.67 10.87
CA GLU A 137 -6.75 -35.93 10.17
C GLU A 137 -7.43 -36.93 11.11
N VAL A 138 -8.51 -37.56 10.62
CA VAL A 138 -9.20 -38.65 11.29
C VAL A 138 -9.16 -39.88 10.42
N GLN A 139 -8.60 -40.96 10.97
CA GLN A 139 -8.59 -42.29 10.36
C GLN A 139 -9.36 -43.25 11.24
N THR A 140 -10.08 -44.18 10.63
CA THR A 140 -10.85 -45.20 11.33
C THR A 140 -10.20 -46.56 11.13
N ILE A 141 -9.88 -47.23 12.23
CA ILE A 141 -9.44 -48.63 12.26
C ILE A 141 -10.68 -49.50 12.50
N GLU A 142 -10.87 -50.51 11.67
CA GLU A 142 -11.94 -51.50 11.84
C GLU A 142 -11.37 -52.93 11.77
N ILE A 143 -11.68 -53.74 12.78
CA ILE A 143 -11.28 -55.15 12.85
C ILE A 143 -12.51 -56.01 12.50
N THR A 144 -12.41 -56.73 11.39
CA THR A 144 -13.50 -57.54 10.80
C THR A 144 -13.24 -59.03 10.98
N GLY A 145 -14.23 -59.87 10.67
CA GLY A 145 -14.11 -61.33 10.69
C GLY A 145 -14.10 -61.98 12.07
N GLY A 146 -14.25 -61.20 13.14
CA GLY A 146 -14.44 -61.69 14.52
C GLY A 146 -13.27 -62.54 15.05
N PRO A 147 -12.02 -62.02 15.06
CA PRO A 147 -10.90 -62.75 15.66
C PRO A 147 -11.18 -63.05 17.14
N THR A 148 -10.69 -64.19 17.61
CA THR A 148 -10.75 -64.59 19.04
C THR A 148 -9.37 -64.69 19.67
N GLY A 149 -8.32 -64.35 18.92
CA GLY A 149 -6.93 -64.46 19.34
C GLY A 149 -5.98 -63.69 18.43
N GLY A 150 -4.73 -63.55 18.88
CA GLY A 150 -3.65 -62.97 18.09
C GLY A 150 -3.44 -61.46 18.29
N TYR A 151 -2.75 -60.83 17.34
CA TYR A 151 -2.37 -59.44 17.31
C TYR A 151 -2.41 -58.89 15.88
N TYR A 152 -2.22 -57.58 15.71
CA TYR A 152 -1.99 -56.93 14.43
C TYR A 152 -0.92 -55.85 14.58
N LEU A 153 -0.47 -55.32 13.45
CA LEU A 153 0.53 -54.26 13.35
C LEU A 153 -0.03 -53.14 12.48
N LEU A 154 0.30 -51.89 12.81
CA LEU A 154 0.00 -50.73 12.00
C LEU A 154 1.32 -50.07 11.57
N SER A 155 1.40 -49.65 10.32
CA SER A 155 2.52 -48.85 9.84
C SER A 155 2.11 -47.44 9.49
N PHE A 156 2.96 -46.48 9.85
CA PHE A 156 2.85 -45.07 9.48
C PHE A 156 4.12 -44.69 8.71
N GLY A 157 4.00 -44.47 7.40
CA GLY A 157 5.16 -44.32 6.52
C GLY A 157 6.04 -45.57 6.54
N SER A 158 7.32 -45.42 6.92
CA SER A 158 8.31 -46.51 6.97
C SER A 158 8.42 -47.20 8.35
N GLN A 159 7.61 -46.81 9.33
CA GLN A 159 7.69 -47.31 10.70
C GLN A 159 6.48 -48.19 11.04
N THR A 160 6.69 -49.26 11.80
CA THR A 160 5.64 -50.22 12.20
C THR A 160 5.57 -50.29 13.72
N THR A 161 4.36 -50.37 14.26
CA THR A 161 4.13 -50.47 15.71
C THR A 161 4.68 -51.80 16.26
N GLY A 162 4.79 -51.89 17.59
CA GLY A 162 4.81 -53.19 18.25
C GLY A 162 3.50 -53.96 18.04
N GLN A 163 3.44 -55.20 18.55
CA GLN A 163 2.25 -56.05 18.48
C GLN A 163 1.07 -55.41 19.23
N ILE A 164 -0.05 -55.22 18.53
CA ILE A 164 -1.30 -54.73 19.12
C ILE A 164 -2.26 -55.92 19.27
N PRO A 165 -2.66 -56.32 20.49
CA PRO A 165 -3.57 -57.46 20.71
C PRO A 165 -4.90 -57.31 19.96
N TRP A 166 -5.51 -58.42 19.54
CA TRP A 166 -6.80 -58.41 18.83
C TRP A 166 -7.94 -57.70 19.60
N ASN A 167 -7.87 -57.71 20.94
CA ASN A 167 -8.81 -57.08 21.85
C ASN A 167 -8.24 -55.82 22.53
N ALA A 168 -7.28 -55.15 21.89
CA ALA A 168 -6.67 -53.95 22.43
C ALA A 168 -7.71 -52.84 22.70
N THR A 169 -7.55 -52.16 23.82
CA THR A 169 -8.30 -50.94 24.15
C THR A 169 -7.80 -49.75 23.32
N ALA A 170 -8.61 -48.70 23.20
CA ALA A 170 -8.20 -47.47 22.53
C ALA A 170 -6.89 -46.89 23.10
N ALA A 171 -6.71 -46.95 24.42
CA ALA A 171 -5.49 -46.51 25.08
C ALA A 171 -4.24 -47.33 24.70
N GLN A 172 -4.38 -48.65 24.50
CA GLN A 172 -3.28 -49.50 24.05
C GLN A 172 -2.91 -49.23 22.59
N ILE A 173 -3.91 -48.97 21.74
CA ILE A 173 -3.68 -48.57 20.34
C ILE A 173 -2.97 -47.20 20.31
N GLN A 174 -3.42 -46.24 21.13
CA GLN A 174 -2.79 -44.93 21.23
C GLN A 174 -1.32 -45.06 21.64
N ALA A 175 -1.02 -45.79 22.71
CA ALA A 175 0.35 -45.98 23.17
C ALA A 175 1.24 -46.65 22.11
N ALA A 176 0.69 -47.60 21.33
CA ALA A 176 1.42 -48.24 20.24
C ALA A 176 1.74 -47.27 19.09
N LEU A 177 0.82 -46.36 18.76
CA LEU A 177 1.02 -45.33 17.74
C LEU A 177 1.97 -44.23 18.21
N GLU A 178 1.83 -43.75 19.45
CA GLU A 178 2.72 -42.75 20.06
C GLU A 178 4.18 -43.23 20.19
N ALA A 179 4.39 -44.55 20.27
CA ALA A 179 5.71 -45.16 20.28
C ALA A 179 6.44 -45.08 18.93
N LEU A 180 5.75 -44.77 17.83
CA LEU A 180 6.38 -44.54 16.53
C LEU A 180 7.08 -43.17 16.54
N PRO A 181 8.40 -43.07 16.26
CA PRO A 181 9.09 -41.79 16.24
C PRO A 181 8.50 -40.74 15.28
N ALA A 182 7.87 -41.16 14.18
CA ALA A 182 7.20 -40.27 13.22
C ALA A 182 5.85 -39.73 13.73
N ILE A 183 5.24 -40.37 14.73
CA ILE A 183 4.04 -39.86 15.41
C ILE A 183 4.46 -39.15 16.71
N GLY A 184 5.10 -39.87 17.64
CA GLY A 184 5.52 -39.34 18.93
C GLY A 184 4.39 -39.14 19.94
N VAL A 185 4.77 -39.02 21.21
CA VAL A 185 3.82 -38.87 22.33
C VAL A 185 3.03 -37.56 22.21
N GLY A 186 1.72 -37.63 22.44
CA GLY A 186 0.83 -36.47 22.43
C GLY A 186 0.41 -35.98 21.03
N ASN A 187 0.78 -36.71 19.97
CA ASN A 187 0.45 -36.35 18.58
C ASN A 187 -0.66 -37.22 17.96
N VAL A 188 -1.27 -38.11 18.75
CA VAL A 188 -2.43 -38.91 18.32
C VAL A 188 -3.37 -39.15 19.50
N SER A 189 -4.68 -39.10 19.24
CA SER A 189 -5.74 -39.42 20.18
C SER A 189 -6.57 -40.56 19.60
N VAL A 190 -6.76 -41.65 20.36
CA VAL A 190 -7.57 -42.80 19.90
C VAL A 190 -8.81 -42.96 20.77
N ALA A 191 -9.97 -43.05 20.14
CA ALA A 191 -11.26 -43.28 20.78
C ALA A 191 -11.95 -44.54 20.23
N SER A 192 -12.76 -45.21 21.03
CA SER A 192 -13.63 -46.27 20.51
C SER A 192 -14.81 -45.67 19.76
N ALA A 193 -15.10 -46.21 18.57
CA ALA A 193 -16.22 -45.82 17.71
C ALA A 193 -17.26 -46.94 17.55
N GLY A 194 -17.16 -47.99 18.36
CA GLY A 194 -18.01 -49.18 18.31
C GLY A 194 -17.21 -50.46 18.61
N THR A 195 -17.90 -51.61 18.55
CA THR A 195 -17.25 -52.92 18.69
C THR A 195 -16.20 -53.08 17.60
N ASN A 196 -14.94 -53.31 17.98
CA ASN A 196 -13.81 -53.52 17.06
C ASN A 196 -13.55 -52.34 16.09
N LYS A 197 -14.04 -51.14 16.44
CA LYS A 197 -13.89 -49.93 15.62
C LYS A 197 -13.30 -48.80 16.45
N PHE A 198 -12.29 -48.13 15.92
CA PHE A 198 -11.55 -47.08 16.62
C PHE A 198 -11.33 -45.88 15.71
N THR A 199 -11.52 -44.69 16.26
CA THR A 199 -11.21 -43.42 15.62
C THR A 199 -9.85 -42.95 16.10
N VAL A 200 -8.96 -42.68 15.16
CA VAL A 200 -7.61 -42.15 15.38
C VAL A 200 -7.61 -40.72 14.86
N THR A 201 -7.42 -39.75 15.76
CA THR A 201 -7.30 -38.33 15.42
C THR A 201 -5.86 -37.88 15.61
N PHE A 202 -5.22 -37.37 14.57
CA PHE A 202 -3.87 -36.84 14.65
C PHE A 202 -3.88 -35.42 15.23
N VAL A 203 -3.13 -35.21 16.31
CA VAL A 203 -3.18 -33.99 17.13
C VAL A 203 -1.76 -33.46 17.37
N GLY A 204 -1.62 -32.42 18.21
CA GLY A 204 -0.32 -31.87 18.57
C GLY A 204 0.45 -31.37 17.34
N SER A 205 1.68 -31.84 17.17
CA SER A 205 2.53 -31.50 16.01
C SER A 205 2.04 -32.07 14.68
N LEU A 206 1.11 -33.02 14.71
CA LEU A 206 0.43 -33.59 13.53
C LEU A 206 -0.99 -33.05 13.34
N ALA A 207 -1.44 -32.12 14.18
CA ALA A 207 -2.71 -31.44 13.97
C ALA A 207 -2.72 -30.70 12.63
N LEU A 208 -3.89 -30.67 11.98
CA LEU A 208 -4.14 -29.88 10.78
C LEU A 208 -3.17 -30.19 9.62
N LYS A 209 -2.72 -31.44 9.53
CA LYS A 209 -1.88 -31.94 8.45
C LYS A 209 -2.54 -33.15 7.82
N ASP A 210 -2.57 -33.19 6.50
CA ASP A 210 -2.80 -34.43 5.78
C ASP A 210 -1.61 -35.36 6.06
N VAL A 211 -1.88 -36.53 6.61
CA VAL A 211 -0.84 -37.50 6.98
C VAL A 211 -1.09 -38.83 6.28
N PRO A 212 -0.03 -39.63 6.00
CA PRO A 212 -0.20 -40.93 5.38
C PRO A 212 -1.21 -41.81 6.13
N GLN A 213 -2.07 -42.51 5.37
CA GLN A 213 -2.99 -43.47 5.96
C GLN A 213 -2.21 -44.59 6.66
N LEU A 214 -2.62 -44.95 7.89
CA LEU A 214 -2.08 -46.12 8.56
C LEU A 214 -2.35 -47.37 7.71
N ALA A 215 -1.33 -48.17 7.48
CA ALA A 215 -1.46 -49.40 6.74
C ALA A 215 -1.41 -50.60 7.70
N PRO A 216 -2.41 -51.48 7.71
CA PRO A 216 -2.30 -52.75 8.41
C PRO A 216 -1.24 -53.60 7.72
N THR A 217 -0.22 -54.01 8.47
CA THR A 217 0.88 -54.82 7.95
C THR A 217 0.78 -56.24 8.51
N TYR A 218 0.84 -57.22 7.61
CA TYR A 218 0.74 -58.65 7.96
C TYR A 218 2.06 -59.41 7.72
N THR A 219 3.11 -58.70 7.32
CA THR A 219 4.40 -59.27 6.92
C THR A 219 5.47 -58.98 7.96
N HIS A 220 5.94 -60.04 8.63
CA HIS A 220 7.37 -60.14 8.92
C HIS A 220 8.03 -60.64 7.63
N TRP A 221 9.05 -59.96 7.12
CA TRP A 221 9.81 -60.41 5.95
C TRP A 221 10.66 -61.63 6.31
N VAL A 222 10.04 -62.80 6.27
CA VAL A 222 10.74 -64.08 6.20
C VAL A 222 9.98 -64.92 5.18
N ASP A 223 10.69 -65.42 4.17
CA ASP A 223 10.18 -66.25 3.07
C ASP A 223 9.61 -67.60 3.54
N ILE A 224 8.51 -67.58 4.32
CA ILE A 224 7.72 -68.77 4.62
C ILE A 224 6.24 -68.40 4.54
N PHE A 225 5.66 -68.69 3.39
CA PHE A 225 4.30 -68.37 2.94
C PHE A 225 3.15 -69.03 3.76
N PHE A 226 3.33 -69.46 5.02
CA PHE A 226 2.26 -70.26 5.66
C PHE A 226 1.93 -70.14 7.17
N LEU A 227 2.57 -69.33 8.03
CA LEU A 227 2.29 -69.49 9.49
C LEU A 227 2.25 -68.27 10.42
N LEU A 228 2.21 -67.03 9.94
CA LEU A 228 1.93 -65.89 10.82
C LEU A 228 0.58 -65.24 10.50
N ARG A 229 -0.49 -65.99 10.75
CA ARG A 229 -1.79 -65.38 11.03
C ARG A 229 -1.63 -64.56 12.31
N THR A 230 -1.38 -63.27 12.17
CA THR A 230 -1.27 -62.36 13.32
C THR A 230 -2.60 -62.35 14.06
N LEU A 231 -3.74 -62.29 13.36
CA LEU A 231 -5.09 -62.52 13.91
C LEU A 231 -5.56 -63.98 13.70
N THR A 232 -6.13 -64.58 14.75
CA THR A 232 -6.62 -65.98 14.74
C THR A 232 -8.08 -66.08 15.22
N GLY A 233 -8.72 -67.21 14.91
CA GLY A 233 -10.17 -67.39 15.14
C GLY A 233 -11.04 -66.68 14.10
N GLY A 234 -12.35 -66.86 14.20
CA GLY A 234 -13.33 -66.18 13.34
C GLY A 234 -13.32 -66.57 11.86
N THR A 235 -14.05 -65.78 11.06
CA THR A 235 -14.18 -65.93 9.61
C THR A 235 -13.32 -64.89 8.89
N LYS A 236 -12.09 -65.28 8.50
CA LYS A 236 -11.13 -64.43 7.77
C LYS A 236 -10.91 -63.06 8.46
N PRO A 237 -10.35 -63.04 9.68
CA PRO A 237 -10.14 -61.79 10.39
C PRO A 237 -9.18 -60.87 9.63
N ALA A 238 -9.49 -59.57 9.61
CA ALA A 238 -8.70 -58.55 8.94
C ALA A 238 -8.85 -57.19 9.65
N VAL A 239 -7.80 -56.38 9.55
CA VAL A 239 -7.81 -54.96 9.93
C VAL A 239 -7.87 -54.12 8.66
N THR A 240 -8.79 -53.17 8.64
CA THR A 240 -8.89 -52.13 7.61
C THR A 240 -8.71 -50.77 8.24
N VAL A 241 -8.04 -49.85 7.54
CA VAL A 241 -7.95 -48.44 7.93
C VAL A 241 -8.48 -47.59 6.80
N THR A 242 -9.22 -46.54 7.13
CA THR A 242 -9.74 -45.57 6.17
C THR A 242 -9.63 -44.17 6.73
N THR A 243 -9.05 -43.24 5.97
CA THR A 243 -9.16 -41.80 6.24
C THR A 243 -10.61 -41.37 6.08
N THR A 244 -11.23 -40.95 7.18
CA THR A 244 -12.61 -40.45 7.23
C THR A 244 -12.66 -38.93 7.20
N THR A 245 -11.57 -38.27 7.55
CA THR A 245 -11.45 -36.81 7.45
C THR A 245 -9.99 -36.46 7.15
N PRO A 246 -9.68 -35.97 5.93
CA PRO A 246 -8.36 -35.46 5.62
C PRO A 246 -7.98 -34.26 6.51
N GLY A 247 -6.76 -34.22 7.01
CA GLY A 247 -6.23 -33.01 7.66
C GLY A 247 -5.95 -31.92 6.62
N SER A 248 -6.20 -30.64 6.93
CA SER A 248 -5.86 -29.54 6.01
C SER A 248 -4.94 -28.50 6.65
N THR A 249 -3.86 -28.21 5.93
CA THR A 249 -2.86 -27.20 6.30
C THR A 249 -3.32 -25.79 5.93
N PRO A 250 -2.68 -24.73 6.48
CA PRO A 250 -2.69 -23.41 5.84
C PRO A 250 -2.26 -23.53 4.37
N LEU A 251 -2.71 -22.61 3.50
CA LEU A 251 -2.33 -22.61 2.08
C LEU A 251 -0.81 -22.66 1.91
N SER A 252 -0.33 -23.58 1.08
CA SER A 252 1.06 -23.58 0.62
C SER A 252 1.32 -22.40 -0.32
N GLN A 253 2.59 -22.01 -0.48
CA GLN A 253 2.95 -20.98 -1.47
C GLN A 253 2.46 -21.32 -2.89
N SER A 254 2.45 -22.62 -3.24
CA SER A 254 1.91 -23.07 -4.52
C SER A 254 0.40 -22.79 -4.63
N GLN A 255 -0.37 -22.98 -3.57
CA GLN A 255 -1.80 -22.69 -3.57
C GLN A 255 -2.08 -21.19 -3.58
N VAL A 256 -1.26 -20.37 -2.90
CA VAL A 256 -1.34 -18.90 -2.99
C VAL A 256 -1.09 -18.42 -4.43
N ASN A 257 -0.08 -18.99 -5.10
CA ASN A 257 0.18 -18.67 -6.51
C ASN A 257 -0.99 -19.09 -7.40
N VAL A 258 -1.60 -20.26 -7.16
CA VAL A 258 -2.77 -20.71 -7.91
C VAL A 258 -3.98 -19.80 -7.67
N ILE A 259 -4.20 -19.31 -6.44
CA ILE A 259 -5.25 -18.33 -6.14
C ILE A 259 -5.02 -17.05 -6.95
N ASN A 260 -3.80 -16.50 -6.91
CA ASN A 260 -3.43 -15.31 -7.67
C ASN A 260 -3.66 -15.49 -9.17
N THR A 261 -3.22 -16.61 -9.75
CA THR A 261 -3.45 -16.91 -11.17
C THR A 261 -4.94 -17.05 -11.48
N THR A 262 -5.69 -17.80 -10.67
CA THR A 262 -7.14 -18.01 -10.87
C THR A 262 -7.91 -16.69 -10.86
N LEU A 263 -7.59 -15.80 -9.92
CA LEU A 263 -8.21 -14.48 -9.86
C LEU A 263 -7.80 -13.61 -11.05
N ASN A 264 -6.51 -13.53 -11.38
CA ASN A 264 -6.06 -12.77 -12.55
C ASN A 264 -6.76 -13.24 -13.83
N ASP A 265 -6.82 -14.55 -14.06
CA ASP A 265 -7.48 -15.13 -15.23
C ASP A 265 -8.98 -14.81 -15.24
N LEU A 266 -9.67 -14.94 -14.11
CA LEU A 266 -11.08 -14.58 -13.98
C LEU A 266 -11.31 -13.09 -14.33
N TYR A 267 -10.54 -12.19 -13.73
CA TYR A 267 -10.72 -10.76 -13.94
C TYR A 267 -10.34 -10.29 -15.35
N ASN A 268 -9.37 -10.96 -15.98
CA ASN A 268 -9.00 -10.72 -17.38
C ASN A 268 -10.09 -11.13 -18.37
N THR A 269 -11.15 -11.83 -17.93
CA THR A 269 -12.33 -12.08 -18.78
C THR A 269 -13.25 -10.87 -18.95
N PHE A 270 -13.05 -9.80 -18.15
CA PHE A 270 -13.82 -8.57 -18.25
C PHE A 270 -13.09 -7.55 -19.12
N ASP A 271 -13.57 -7.38 -20.37
CA ASP A 271 -12.96 -6.50 -21.37
C ASP A 271 -12.79 -5.05 -20.88
N ASP A 272 -13.72 -4.54 -20.06
CA ASP A 272 -13.72 -3.16 -19.57
C ASP A 272 -12.54 -2.86 -18.61
N LEU A 273 -11.97 -3.86 -17.95
CA LEU A 273 -10.93 -3.65 -16.93
C LEU A 273 -9.52 -3.50 -17.53
N LEU A 274 -9.28 -4.06 -18.72
CA LEU A 274 -7.95 -4.20 -19.37
C LEU A 274 -6.81 -4.55 -18.39
N GLY A 275 -7.10 -5.41 -17.42
CA GLY A 275 -6.15 -5.88 -16.40
C GLY A 275 -6.49 -5.49 -14.97
N VAL A 276 -5.89 -6.22 -14.04
CA VAL A 276 -6.02 -5.97 -12.60
C VAL A 276 -4.66 -6.12 -11.91
N THR A 277 -4.52 -5.44 -10.79
CA THR A 277 -3.50 -5.66 -9.78
C THR A 277 -4.11 -6.45 -8.63
N ILE A 278 -3.37 -7.43 -8.09
CA ILE A 278 -3.85 -8.30 -7.02
C ILE A 278 -2.84 -8.28 -5.87
N ASP A 279 -3.30 -7.80 -4.73
CA ASP A 279 -2.55 -7.80 -3.48
C ASP A 279 -3.17 -8.81 -2.50
N ILE A 280 -2.39 -9.82 -2.13
CA ILE A 280 -2.81 -10.88 -1.20
C ILE A 280 -2.15 -10.64 0.15
N THR A 281 -2.96 -10.48 1.19
CA THR A 281 -2.51 -10.36 2.58
C THR A 281 -2.99 -11.55 3.40
N VAL A 282 -2.06 -12.32 3.94
CA VAL A 282 -2.38 -13.41 4.88
C VAL A 282 -2.55 -12.80 6.27
N MET A 283 -3.78 -12.81 6.80
CA MET A 283 -4.08 -12.23 8.11
C MET A 283 -3.79 -13.24 9.23
N THR A 284 -4.17 -14.49 9.01
CA THR A 284 -3.94 -15.62 9.92
C THR A 284 -3.74 -16.90 9.09
N ASN A 285 -3.49 -18.03 9.75
CA ASN A 285 -3.39 -19.34 9.09
C ASN A 285 -4.64 -19.74 8.27
N TYR A 286 -5.81 -19.14 8.53
CA TYR A 286 -7.08 -19.49 7.88
C TYR A 286 -7.82 -18.33 7.24
N ASN A 287 -7.33 -17.10 7.40
CA ASN A 287 -7.98 -15.92 6.87
C ASN A 287 -6.98 -15.15 6.02
N MET A 288 -7.39 -14.83 4.81
CA MET A 288 -6.63 -13.99 3.90
C MET A 288 -7.55 -12.94 3.30
N LYS A 289 -6.98 -11.77 3.05
CA LYS A 289 -7.62 -10.70 2.29
C LYS A 289 -6.97 -10.61 0.94
N VAL A 290 -7.77 -10.46 -0.10
CA VAL A 290 -7.29 -10.18 -1.45
C VAL A 290 -7.90 -8.88 -1.94
N LYS A 291 -7.05 -7.89 -2.25
CA LYS A 291 -7.47 -6.64 -2.90
C LYS A 291 -7.20 -6.79 -4.40
N VAL A 292 -8.24 -6.72 -5.21
CA VAL A 292 -8.16 -6.73 -6.67
C VAL A 292 -8.55 -5.34 -7.16
N LYS A 293 -7.62 -4.62 -7.79
CA LYS A 293 -7.84 -3.27 -8.30
C LYS A 293 -7.64 -3.23 -9.81
N SER A 294 -8.57 -2.65 -10.55
CA SER A 294 -8.40 -2.47 -12.00
C SER A 294 -7.19 -1.57 -12.31
N THR A 295 -6.47 -1.90 -13.38
CA THR A 295 -5.40 -1.03 -13.90
C THR A 295 -5.94 0.18 -14.67
N ASN A 296 -7.19 0.10 -15.14
CA ASN A 296 -7.88 1.21 -15.79
C ASN A 296 -8.66 2.05 -14.78
N SER A 297 -8.57 3.36 -14.94
CA SER A 297 -9.51 4.28 -14.35
C SER A 297 -10.70 4.54 -15.27
N PHE A 298 -11.84 4.81 -14.65
CA PHE A 298 -13.02 5.33 -15.31
C PHE A 298 -13.18 6.80 -14.98
N ASP A 299 -13.71 7.56 -15.92
CA ASP A 299 -14.25 8.89 -15.64
C ASP A 299 -15.69 8.76 -15.11
N GLU A 300 -16.26 9.88 -14.71
CA GLU A 300 -17.63 9.98 -14.19
C GLU A 300 -18.69 9.45 -15.19
N ASN A 301 -18.39 9.45 -16.50
CA ASN A 301 -19.31 8.92 -17.52
C ASN A 301 -19.17 7.41 -17.70
N GLY A 302 -17.96 6.86 -17.57
CA GLY A 302 -17.67 5.43 -17.67
C GLY A 302 -18.37 4.59 -16.60
N LEU A 303 -18.69 5.19 -15.45
CA LEU A 303 -19.52 4.57 -14.40
C LEU A 303 -20.88 4.10 -14.89
N LYS A 304 -21.52 4.86 -15.80
CA LYS A 304 -22.88 4.55 -16.28
C LYS A 304 -22.92 3.27 -17.09
N THR A 305 -21.79 2.93 -17.71
CA THR A 305 -21.66 1.76 -18.58
C THR A 305 -20.93 0.62 -17.89
N PHE A 306 -20.40 0.83 -16.68
CA PHE A 306 -19.69 -0.20 -15.93
C PHE A 306 -20.67 -1.30 -15.47
N ALA A 307 -20.49 -2.51 -15.99
CA ALA A 307 -21.39 -3.64 -15.76
C ALA A 307 -20.69 -4.87 -15.17
N VAL A 308 -19.49 -4.72 -14.61
CA VAL A 308 -18.75 -5.84 -14.02
C VAL A 308 -19.30 -6.14 -12.63
N ASN A 309 -19.98 -7.28 -12.50
CA ASN A 309 -20.49 -7.77 -11.22
C ASN A 309 -19.75 -9.03 -10.78
N VAL A 310 -18.88 -8.89 -9.78
CA VAL A 310 -18.16 -10.02 -9.17
C VAL A 310 -18.80 -10.34 -7.83
N THR A 311 -19.47 -11.48 -7.78
CA THR A 311 -20.15 -11.97 -6.57
C THR A 311 -19.32 -13.04 -5.85
N SER A 312 -19.58 -13.26 -4.55
CA SER A 312 -19.01 -14.39 -3.81
C SER A 312 -19.19 -15.73 -4.51
N ASN A 313 -20.35 -15.97 -5.13
CA ASN A 313 -20.62 -17.21 -5.85
C ASN A 313 -19.76 -17.35 -7.11
N LEU A 314 -19.50 -16.25 -7.82
CA LEU A 314 -18.63 -16.27 -8.99
C LEU A 314 -17.20 -16.66 -8.59
N ILE A 315 -16.66 -16.03 -7.55
CA ILE A 315 -15.33 -16.36 -7.01
C ILE A 315 -15.28 -17.81 -6.52
N GLN A 316 -16.29 -18.26 -5.77
CA GLN A 316 -16.36 -19.64 -5.27
C GLN A 316 -16.36 -20.66 -6.41
N ASN A 317 -17.12 -20.40 -7.47
CA ASN A 317 -17.16 -21.26 -8.66
C ASN A 317 -15.81 -21.27 -9.39
N ALA A 318 -15.15 -20.12 -9.52
CA ALA A 318 -13.83 -20.03 -10.15
C ALA A 318 -12.79 -20.86 -9.38
N PHE A 319 -12.74 -20.76 -8.04
CA PHE A 319 -11.84 -21.59 -7.23
C PHE A 319 -12.21 -23.06 -7.29
N ASN A 320 -13.50 -23.42 -7.25
CA ASN A 320 -13.92 -24.82 -7.35
C ASN A 320 -13.68 -25.44 -8.73
N ALA A 321 -13.50 -24.63 -9.79
CA ALA A 321 -13.09 -25.15 -11.09
C ALA A 321 -11.62 -25.61 -11.11
N VAL A 322 -10.82 -25.22 -10.11
CA VAL A 322 -9.40 -25.59 -9.99
C VAL A 322 -9.26 -26.73 -8.98
N THR A 323 -8.80 -27.89 -9.44
CA THR A 323 -8.72 -29.12 -8.63
C THR A 323 -7.98 -28.94 -7.30
N SER A 324 -6.91 -28.15 -7.27
CA SER A 324 -6.11 -27.90 -6.06
C SER A 324 -6.74 -26.91 -5.07
N LEU A 325 -7.80 -26.20 -5.48
CA LEU A 325 -8.57 -25.26 -4.66
C LEU A 325 -10.01 -25.72 -4.42
N PHE A 326 -10.42 -26.87 -4.96
CA PHE A 326 -11.77 -27.38 -4.80
C PHE A 326 -12.12 -27.58 -3.32
N GLY A 327 -13.15 -26.86 -2.85
CA GLY A 327 -13.58 -26.91 -1.44
C GLY A 327 -12.59 -26.29 -0.46
N ALA A 328 -11.59 -25.53 -0.93
CA ALA A 328 -10.57 -24.96 -0.06
C ALA A 328 -11.09 -23.81 0.83
N PHE A 329 -12.23 -23.20 0.50
CA PHE A 329 -12.79 -22.04 1.19
C PHE A 329 -14.17 -22.34 1.77
N ASP A 330 -14.38 -22.00 3.04
CA ASP A 330 -15.67 -22.10 3.72
C ASP A 330 -16.51 -20.83 3.51
N ILE A 331 -15.85 -19.68 3.55
CA ILE A 331 -16.49 -18.37 3.44
C ILE A 331 -15.71 -17.56 2.42
N ILE A 332 -16.44 -17.01 1.45
CA ILE A 332 -15.96 -16.02 0.51
C ILE A 332 -16.90 -14.83 0.60
N HIS A 333 -16.39 -13.72 1.10
CA HIS A 333 -17.10 -12.45 1.10
C HIS A 333 -16.43 -11.53 0.11
N VAL A 334 -17.19 -11.05 -0.88
CA VAL A 334 -16.69 -10.13 -1.90
C VAL A 334 -17.41 -8.82 -1.71
N VAL A 335 -16.62 -7.75 -1.62
CA VAL A 335 -17.15 -6.40 -1.61
C VAL A 335 -16.53 -5.60 -2.73
N PHE A 336 -17.31 -4.69 -3.27
CA PHE A 336 -16.94 -3.79 -4.34
C PHE A 336 -17.01 -2.34 -3.85
N PHE A 337 -16.00 -1.55 -4.18
CA PHE A 337 -16.01 -0.10 -3.98
C PHE A 337 -15.19 0.61 -5.06
N TRP A 338 -15.39 1.91 -5.15
CA TRP A 338 -14.63 2.80 -6.01
C TRP A 338 -13.51 3.47 -5.20
N GLU A 339 -12.28 3.38 -5.71
CA GLU A 339 -11.18 4.19 -5.20
C GLU A 339 -11.10 5.47 -6.02
N HIS A 340 -11.26 6.62 -5.36
CA HIS A 340 -11.32 7.93 -6.02
C HIS A 340 -9.94 8.56 -5.97
N THR A 341 -9.44 9.03 -7.11
CA THR A 341 -8.21 9.81 -7.17
C THR A 341 -8.47 11.12 -7.91
N PHE A 342 -8.11 12.23 -7.30
CA PHE A 342 -8.19 13.54 -7.92
C PHE A 342 -6.98 14.39 -7.52
N GLN A 343 -6.71 15.43 -8.29
CA GLN A 343 -5.69 16.40 -7.96
C GLN A 343 -6.33 17.73 -7.62
N VAL A 344 -5.77 18.39 -6.62
CA VAL A 344 -6.07 19.77 -6.25
C VAL A 344 -4.88 20.62 -6.66
N GLU A 345 -5.13 21.57 -7.56
CA GLU A 345 -4.17 22.60 -7.97
C GLU A 345 -4.59 23.92 -7.33
N PHE A 346 -3.76 24.47 -6.46
CA PHE A 346 -3.94 25.82 -5.94
C PHE A 346 -3.54 26.82 -7.02
N ILE A 347 -4.45 27.72 -7.37
CA ILE A 347 -4.29 28.67 -8.47
C ILE A 347 -4.41 30.11 -7.96
N ASN A 348 -4.15 31.08 -8.83
CA ASN A 348 -4.26 32.51 -8.52
C ASN A 348 -3.48 32.87 -7.25
N ALA A 349 -4.11 33.52 -6.27
CA ALA A 349 -3.43 34.01 -5.06
C ALA A 349 -2.73 32.89 -4.25
N LEU A 350 -3.18 31.64 -4.37
CA LEU A 350 -2.58 30.50 -3.69
C LEU A 350 -1.59 29.72 -4.56
N GLY A 351 -1.63 29.89 -5.89
CA GLY A 351 -0.69 29.23 -6.79
C GLY A 351 0.73 29.78 -6.74
N LEU A 352 0.89 31.04 -6.30
CA LEU A 352 2.17 31.76 -6.36
C LEU A 352 3.06 31.57 -5.12
N GLN A 353 2.71 30.63 -4.26
CA GLN A 353 3.42 30.39 -3.01
C GLN A 353 3.29 28.92 -2.58
N PRO A 354 4.23 28.43 -1.77
CA PRO A 354 4.11 27.10 -1.20
C PRO A 354 2.83 26.93 -0.37
N GLN A 355 2.14 25.80 -0.53
CA GLN A 355 0.94 25.49 0.27
C GLN A 355 1.13 24.24 1.13
N PRO A 356 0.60 24.22 2.37
CA PRO A 356 0.58 23.01 3.19
C PRO A 356 -0.34 21.95 2.57
N ALA A 357 -0.11 20.68 2.91
CA ALA A 357 -1.01 19.59 2.54
C ALA A 357 -2.42 19.83 3.11
N LEU A 358 -3.45 19.45 2.36
CA LEU A 358 -4.81 19.36 2.88
C LEU A 358 -4.86 18.32 4.00
N GLU A 359 -5.60 18.62 5.07
CA GLU A 359 -5.77 17.74 6.21
C GLU A 359 -7.08 16.97 6.09
N PRO A 360 -7.07 15.64 5.90
CA PRO A 360 -8.30 14.89 5.78
C PRO A 360 -8.97 14.66 7.15
N ASP A 361 -10.29 14.86 7.22
CA ASP A 361 -11.15 14.33 8.28
C ASP A 361 -12.11 13.29 7.67
N ILE A 362 -11.98 12.06 8.17
CA ILE A 362 -12.69 10.87 7.69
C ILE A 362 -13.65 10.29 8.74
N THR A 363 -13.93 11.03 9.82
CA THR A 363 -14.74 10.54 10.95
C THR A 363 -16.13 10.07 10.52
N ASP A 364 -16.68 10.71 9.49
CA ASP A 364 -18.01 10.42 8.94
C ASP A 364 -17.97 9.50 7.70
N LEU A 365 -16.80 8.98 7.32
CA LEU A 365 -16.71 7.96 6.28
C LEU A 365 -17.10 6.60 6.86
N THR A 366 -17.96 5.91 6.13
CA THR A 366 -18.24 4.51 6.42
C THR A 366 -17.29 3.64 5.62
N SER A 367 -16.76 2.61 6.24
CA SER A 367 -15.89 1.63 5.58
C SER A 367 -16.56 0.28 5.54
N ILE A 368 -16.26 -0.47 4.49
CA ILE A 368 -16.75 -1.84 4.29
C ILE A 368 -16.25 -2.75 5.42
N ASN A 369 -14.98 -2.58 5.75
CA ASN A 369 -14.26 -3.25 6.81
C ASN A 369 -13.89 -2.19 7.84
N GLU A 370 -14.14 -2.42 9.13
CA GLU A 370 -13.86 -1.45 10.19
C GLU A 370 -12.40 -0.92 10.09
N GLY A 371 -12.26 0.39 9.94
CA GLY A 371 -10.94 1.05 9.82
C GLY A 371 -10.25 0.95 8.44
N ALA A 372 -10.93 0.43 7.40
CA ALA A 372 -10.36 0.32 6.06
C ALA A 372 -10.46 1.61 5.21
N ALA A 373 -11.37 2.52 5.55
CA ALA A 373 -11.48 3.79 4.83
C ALA A 373 -10.28 4.68 5.13
N SER A 374 -9.74 5.31 4.09
CA SER A 374 -8.63 6.24 4.17
C SER A 374 -8.75 7.35 3.14
N VAL A 375 -8.20 8.51 3.48
CA VAL A 375 -8.00 9.62 2.55
C VAL A 375 -6.54 10.02 2.65
N ASP A 376 -5.78 9.71 1.62
CA ASP A 376 -4.34 10.00 1.55
C ASP A 376 -4.11 11.25 0.70
N VAL A 377 -3.41 12.23 1.25
CA VAL A 377 -3.03 13.47 0.56
C VAL A 377 -1.52 13.49 0.34
N THR A 378 -1.11 13.55 -0.93
CA THR A 378 0.30 13.61 -1.34
C THR A 378 0.59 14.93 -2.04
N VAL A 379 1.55 15.71 -1.53
CA VAL A 379 2.03 16.93 -2.21
C VAL A 379 2.86 16.52 -3.42
N LEU A 380 2.37 16.82 -4.62
CA LEU A 380 3.06 16.54 -5.89
C LEU A 380 4.03 17.67 -6.26
N ASP A 381 3.58 18.91 -6.12
CA ASP A 381 4.40 20.11 -6.25
C ASP A 381 4.05 21.03 -5.08
N PRO A 382 4.99 21.40 -4.21
CA PRO A 382 4.70 22.31 -3.10
C PRO A 382 4.27 23.70 -3.58
N GLY A 383 4.58 24.10 -4.82
CA GLY A 383 4.44 25.45 -5.35
C GLY A 383 5.69 26.30 -5.09
N LYS A 384 5.93 27.35 -5.89
CA LYS A 384 7.10 28.23 -5.76
C LYS A 384 6.76 29.70 -5.88
N HIS A 385 7.41 30.52 -5.04
CA HIS A 385 7.42 31.96 -5.21
C HIS A 385 8.13 32.34 -6.54
N PRO A 386 7.61 33.32 -7.28
CA PRO A 386 8.20 33.77 -8.55
C PRO A 386 9.59 34.43 -8.40
N LEU A 387 10.03 34.73 -7.17
CA LEU A 387 11.24 35.49 -6.86
C LEU A 387 12.07 34.76 -5.79
N THR A 388 13.39 34.66 -6.02
CA THR A 388 14.35 34.27 -4.99
C THR A 388 15.02 35.52 -4.43
N LEU A 389 14.92 35.75 -3.11
CA LEU A 389 15.57 36.89 -2.44
C LEU A 389 16.84 36.44 -1.71
N TRP A 390 17.95 37.15 -1.94
CA TRP A 390 19.20 36.98 -1.18
C TRP A 390 19.51 38.25 -0.40
N HIS A 391 19.28 38.22 0.92
CA HIS A 391 19.41 39.37 1.81
C HIS A 391 20.86 39.64 2.23
N PHE A 392 21.21 40.91 2.35
CA PHE A 392 22.50 41.35 2.89
C PHE A 392 22.39 41.58 4.39
N ASP A 393 23.44 41.18 5.11
CA ASP A 393 23.72 41.63 6.47
C ASP A 393 24.33 43.04 6.39
N ILE A 394 23.65 44.02 6.98
CA ILE A 394 24.09 45.42 7.03
C ILE A 394 24.78 45.69 8.38
N ASP A 395 25.99 46.22 8.33
CA ASP A 395 26.76 46.70 9.49
C ASP A 395 27.29 48.11 9.21
N GLY A 396 26.56 49.13 9.68
CA GLY A 396 26.87 50.54 9.41
C GLY A 396 26.85 50.86 7.92
N SER A 397 28.01 51.22 7.36
CA SER A 397 28.21 51.48 5.94
C SER A 397 28.42 50.21 5.10
N LEU A 398 28.61 49.04 5.71
CA LEU A 398 28.94 47.80 5.00
C LEU A 398 27.74 46.90 4.82
N ALA A 399 27.60 46.30 3.64
CA ALA A 399 26.65 45.26 3.34
C ALA A 399 27.39 43.98 2.91
N HIS A 400 27.02 42.85 3.51
CA HIS A 400 27.64 41.56 3.27
C HIS A 400 26.60 40.50 2.91
N LEU A 401 26.86 39.69 1.89
CA LEU A 401 26.01 38.57 1.50
C LEU A 401 26.87 37.31 1.38
N LYS A 402 26.40 36.21 1.98
CA LYS A 402 26.92 34.86 1.75
C LYS A 402 25.77 33.92 1.40
N VAL A 403 25.89 33.25 0.26
CA VAL A 403 24.96 32.20 -0.19
C VAL A 403 25.74 30.91 -0.39
N GLU A 404 25.34 29.86 0.32
CA GLU A 404 25.96 28.54 0.19
C GLU A 404 25.77 27.98 -1.23
N SER A 405 26.73 27.19 -1.71
CA SER A 405 26.76 26.69 -3.09
C SER A 405 25.48 25.94 -3.50
N GLU A 406 24.86 25.21 -2.58
CA GLU A 406 23.63 24.43 -2.84
C GLU A 406 22.39 25.29 -3.11
N VAL A 407 22.41 26.55 -2.68
CA VAL A 407 21.39 27.55 -3.00
C VAL A 407 21.76 28.31 -4.26
N ALA A 408 23.02 28.76 -4.38
CA ALA A 408 23.51 29.48 -5.57
C ALA A 408 23.41 28.64 -6.85
N ASP A 409 23.61 27.31 -6.76
CA ASP A 409 23.53 26.39 -7.90
C ASP A 409 22.11 26.22 -8.47
N LYS A 410 21.07 26.67 -7.75
CA LYS A 410 19.68 26.63 -8.22
C LYS A 410 19.35 27.76 -9.20
N ILE A 411 20.16 28.82 -9.23
CA ILE A 411 19.97 29.94 -10.15
C ILE A 411 20.39 29.53 -11.56
N ALA A 412 19.55 29.83 -12.54
CA ALA A 412 19.78 29.50 -13.93
C ALA A 412 20.65 30.56 -14.61
N ASP A 413 21.37 30.15 -15.66
CA ASP A 413 22.05 31.10 -16.54
C ASP A 413 21.02 32.07 -17.16
N ARG A 414 21.40 33.34 -17.27
CA ARG A 414 20.56 34.44 -17.78
C ARG A 414 19.33 34.79 -16.94
N THR A 415 19.22 34.31 -15.70
CA THR A 415 18.22 34.80 -14.74
C THR A 415 18.36 36.31 -14.58
N GLU A 416 17.27 37.05 -14.74
CA GLU A 416 17.27 38.49 -14.51
C GLU A 416 17.32 38.76 -13.01
N TRP A 417 18.03 39.80 -12.62
CA TRP A 417 18.16 40.17 -11.22
C TRP A 417 18.10 41.70 -11.06
N GLN A 418 17.69 42.13 -9.87
CA GLN A 418 17.82 43.51 -9.43
C GLN A 418 18.30 43.56 -7.97
N LEU A 419 19.10 44.57 -7.65
CA LEU A 419 19.46 44.90 -6.28
C LEU A 419 18.45 45.92 -5.77
N VAL A 420 17.78 45.61 -4.67
CA VAL A 420 16.67 46.42 -4.15
C VAL A 420 16.97 46.80 -2.71
N PHE A 421 16.72 48.07 -2.37
CA PHE A 421 16.64 48.52 -1.00
C PHE A 421 15.19 48.85 -0.66
N LEU A 422 14.67 48.22 0.39
CA LEU A 422 13.33 48.43 0.91
C LEU A 422 13.41 49.18 2.25
N PRO A 423 13.03 50.46 2.31
CA PRO A 423 13.00 51.22 3.55
C PRO A 423 12.10 50.57 4.61
N LEU A 424 12.49 50.69 5.88
CA LEU A 424 11.71 50.15 7.00
C LEU A 424 10.30 50.76 7.04
N GLY A 425 9.28 49.90 6.93
CA GLY A 425 7.86 50.28 7.07
C GLY A 425 7.09 50.42 5.75
N GLU A 426 7.70 50.15 4.60
CA GLU A 426 6.99 50.09 3.31
C GLU A 426 6.43 48.69 3.02
N GLU A 427 5.21 48.61 2.46
CA GLU A 427 4.47 47.34 2.35
C GLU A 427 4.95 46.39 1.23
N ALA A 428 5.72 46.87 0.25
CA ALA A 428 6.55 46.13 -0.73
C ALA A 428 6.88 47.04 -1.93
N GLY A 429 7.93 46.69 -2.70
CA GLY A 429 8.24 47.33 -3.99
C GLY A 429 9.37 48.37 -3.96
N GLY A 430 10.32 48.22 -3.04
CA GLY A 430 11.47 49.14 -2.86
C GLY A 430 12.22 49.49 -4.15
N ASP A 431 12.99 50.57 -4.10
CA ASP A 431 13.61 51.12 -5.30
C ASP A 431 14.77 50.22 -5.78
N PRO A 432 14.76 49.82 -7.07
CA PRO A 432 15.87 49.08 -7.64
C PRO A 432 17.09 50.01 -7.82
N ILE A 433 18.21 49.60 -7.25
CA ILE A 433 19.49 50.34 -7.29
C ILE A 433 20.23 50.03 -8.60
N THR A 434 20.25 48.74 -8.98
CA THR A 434 20.90 48.24 -10.20
C THR A 434 20.22 46.96 -10.64
N SER A 435 20.40 46.57 -11.90
CA SER A 435 19.80 45.37 -12.47
C SER A 435 20.75 44.65 -13.41
N GLY A 436 20.42 43.44 -13.82
CA GLY A 436 21.31 42.69 -14.67
C GLY A 436 20.85 41.29 -15.03
N LYS A 437 21.79 40.52 -15.58
CA LYS A 437 21.60 39.08 -15.84
C LYS A 437 22.66 38.24 -15.16
N VAL A 438 22.23 37.08 -14.68
CA VAL A 438 23.13 36.07 -14.13
C VAL A 438 23.93 35.43 -15.25
N GLN A 439 25.22 35.21 -15.02
CA GLN A 439 26.06 34.34 -15.84
C GLN A 439 26.55 33.17 -15.00
N VAL A 440 26.20 31.96 -15.41
CA VAL A 440 26.66 30.74 -14.74
C VAL A 440 27.93 30.22 -15.39
N GLN A 441 29.01 30.16 -14.62
CA GLN A 441 30.25 29.51 -15.00
C GLN A 441 30.25 28.04 -14.56
N ALA A 442 30.62 27.15 -15.47
CA ALA A 442 30.83 25.74 -15.14
C ALA A 442 31.96 25.58 -14.12
N LYS A 443 31.92 24.50 -13.35
CA LYS A 443 33.05 24.11 -12.50
C LYS A 443 34.23 23.80 -13.42
N ASN A 444 35.20 24.71 -13.51
CA ASN A 444 36.38 24.51 -14.35
C ASN A 444 37.03 23.16 -14.06
N ALA A 445 36.92 22.22 -15.00
CA ALA A 445 37.82 21.09 -15.10
C ALA A 445 39.18 21.68 -15.47
N TRP A 446 40.13 21.59 -14.55
CA TRP A 446 41.51 22.03 -14.77
C TRP A 446 42.09 21.31 -15.99
N VAL A 447 42.12 21.96 -17.16
CA VAL A 447 43.06 21.56 -18.20
C VAL A 447 44.40 22.13 -17.76
N LYS A 448 45.27 21.27 -17.22
CA LYS A 448 46.68 21.59 -17.01
C LYS A 448 47.33 21.77 -18.38
N SER A 449 47.81 23.00 -18.60
CA SER A 449 48.79 23.50 -19.61
C SER A 449 48.74 22.88 -21.00
#